data_AF-A0A3A4V8D1-F1
#
_entry.id   AF-A0A3A4V8D1-F1
#
_cell.length_a   1.000
_cell.length_b   1.000
_cell.length_c   1.000
_cell.angle_alpha   90.00
_cell.angle_beta   90.00
_cell.angle_gamma   90.00
#
_symmetry.space_group_name_H-M   'P 1'
#
loop_
_entity.id
_entity.type
_entity.pdbx_description
1 polymer ?
#
loop_
_entity_poly.entity_id
_entity_poly.type
_entity_poly.pdbx_seq_one_letter_code
_entity_poly.pdbx_strand_id
1 'polypeptide(L)'
;MGTDAEVVTDLVESNFEQRRLLEKVQHLNKREKNVLKLRFGLFNEMKKTQKEIARKLGISRSYVSRIEKRALNKLVKEYKAEGC
;
A
#
# COMPACT_ATOMS: atom_id res chain seq x y z
N MET A 1 -6.77 -30.65 15.59
CA MET A 1 -6.86 -30.44 14.14
C MET A 1 -7.58 -29.12 13.96
N GLY A 2 -6.86 -28.07 13.54
CA GLY A 2 -7.47 -26.75 13.31
C GLY A 2 -8.53 -26.89 12.23
N THR A 3 -9.76 -26.51 12.56
CA THR A 3 -10.94 -26.71 11.72
C THR A 3 -10.88 -25.80 10.50
N ASP A 4 -11.27 -26.29 9.33
CA ASP A 4 -11.41 -25.50 8.09
C ASP A 4 -12.19 -24.19 8.30
N ALA A 5 -13.12 -24.16 9.26
CA ALA A 5 -13.87 -22.97 9.64
C ALA A 5 -12.99 -21.81 10.17
N GLU A 6 -11.91 -22.11 10.90
CA GLU A 6 -10.97 -21.11 11.43
C GLU A 6 -10.15 -20.53 10.28
N VAL A 7 -9.64 -21.39 9.39
CA VAL A 7 -8.92 -20.99 8.17
C VAL A 7 -9.79 -20.11 7.25
N VAL A 8 -11.06 -20.47 7.07
CA VAL A 8 -12.00 -19.66 6.26
C VAL A 8 -12.24 -18.29 6.89
N THR A 9 -12.38 -18.22 8.21
CA THR A 9 -12.58 -16.96 8.95
C THR A 9 -11.38 -16.04 8.77
N ASP A 10 -10.17 -16.55 8.98
CA ASP A 10 -8.92 -15.78 8.81
C ASP A 10 -8.75 -15.22 7.39
N LEU A 11 -9.12 -16.00 6.37
CA LEU A 11 -9.05 -15.58 4.97
C LEU A 11 -10.03 -14.45 4.67
N VAL A 12 -11.24 -14.50 5.22
CA VAL A 12 -12.25 -13.46 5.04
C VAL A 12 -11.82 -12.16 5.72
N GLU A 13 -11.34 -12.23 6.96
CA GLU A 13 -10.81 -11.08 7.70
C GLU A 13 -9.62 -10.44 6.96
N SER A 14 -8.68 -11.27 6.50
CA SER A 14 -7.54 -10.81 5.70
C SER A 14 -7.97 -10.11 4.41
N ASN A 15 -9.01 -10.60 3.74
CA ASN A 15 -9.54 -9.97 2.53
C ASN A 15 -10.16 -8.61 2.83
N PHE A 16 -10.89 -8.50 3.94
CA PHE A 16 -11.52 -7.26 4.37
C PHE A 16 -10.50 -6.19 4.71
N GLU A 17 -9.48 -6.51 5.52
CA GLU A 17 -8.39 -5.58 5.85
C GLU A 17 -7.60 -5.14 4.61
N GLN A 18 -7.37 -6.05 3.66
CA GLN A 18 -6.73 -5.72 2.40
C GLN A 18 -7.56 -4.70 1.60
N ARG A 19 -8.88 -4.89 1.48
CA ARG A 19 -9.76 -3.96 0.77
C ARG A 19 -9.74 -2.58 1.41
N ARG A 20 -9.88 -2.53 2.73
CA ARG A 20 -9.86 -1.29 3.52
C ARG A 20 -8.55 -0.52 3.35
N LEU A 21 -7.40 -1.21 3.37
CA LEU A 21 -6.12 -0.58 3.09
C LEU A 21 -6.04 -0.02 1.66
N LEU A 22 -6.54 -0.76 0.67
CA LEU A 22 -6.56 -0.31 -0.73
C LEU A 22 -7.46 0.91 -0.94
N GLU A 23 -8.57 1.03 -0.21
CA GLU A 23 -9.44 2.20 -0.21
C GLU A 23 -8.72 3.45 0.33
N LYS A 24 -7.98 3.32 1.44
CA LYS A 24 -7.15 4.42 1.96
C LYS A 24 -6.08 4.86 0.96
N VAL A 25 -5.46 3.92 0.26
CA VAL A 25 -4.51 4.22 -0.82
C VAL A 25 -5.15 5.05 -1.95
N GLN A 26 -6.46 4.92 -2.20
CA GLN A 26 -7.15 5.72 -3.21
C GLN A 26 -7.25 7.21 -2.85
N HIS A 27 -7.31 7.54 -1.56
CA HIS A 27 -7.38 8.91 -1.02
C HIS A 27 -6.05 9.65 -1.03
N LEU A 28 -4.93 8.92 -1.21
CA LEU A 28 -3.64 9.54 -1.46
C LEU A 28 -3.64 10.33 -2.76
N ASN A 29 -2.80 11.37 -2.82
CA ASN A 29 -2.68 12.13 -4.06
C ASN A 29 -2.12 11.24 -5.19
N LYS A 30 -2.34 11.66 -6.44
CA LYS A 30 -1.96 10.88 -7.64
C LYS A 30 -0.51 10.41 -7.62
N ARG A 31 0.41 11.23 -7.11
CA ARG A 31 1.86 10.93 -7.10
C ARG A 31 2.23 9.92 -6.02
N GLU A 32 1.70 10.09 -4.81
CA GLU A 32 1.84 9.16 -3.68
C GLU A 32 1.26 7.79 -4.05
N LYS A 33 0.02 7.78 -4.55
CA LYS A 33 -0.65 6.59 -5.05
C LYS A 33 0.19 5.86 -6.10
N ASN A 34 0.62 6.55 -7.15
CA ASN A 34 1.43 5.93 -8.21
C ASN A 34 2.75 5.32 -7.69
N VAL A 35 3.43 5.99 -6.76
CA VAL A 35 4.66 5.45 -6.15
C VAL A 35 4.36 4.18 -5.35
N LEU A 36 3.31 4.16 -4.51
CA LEU A 36 2.94 2.97 -3.74
C LEU A 36 2.46 1.82 -4.62
N LYS A 37 1.67 2.11 -5.66
CA LYS A 37 1.20 1.12 -6.64
C LYS A 37 2.38 0.34 -7.23
N LEU A 38 3.37 1.05 -7.74
CA LEU A 38 4.57 0.43 -8.33
C LEU A 38 5.46 -0.21 -7.25
N ARG A 39 5.60 0.39 -6.08
CA ARG A 39 6.51 -0.10 -5.03
C ARG A 39 6.06 -1.44 -4.46
N PHE A 40 4.76 -1.59 -4.22
CA PHE A 40 4.17 -2.74 -3.54
C PHE A 40 3.38 -3.66 -4.47
N GLY A 41 3.22 -3.29 -5.74
CA GLY A 41 2.50 -4.08 -6.73
C GLY A 41 0.99 -4.07 -6.50
N LEU A 42 0.44 -2.90 -6.16
CA LEU A 42 -0.99 -2.74 -5.87
C LEU A 42 -1.76 -2.56 -7.17
N PHE A 43 -3.03 -2.98 -7.19
CA PHE A 43 -3.92 -2.86 -8.36
C PHE A 43 -3.34 -3.51 -9.63
N ASN A 44 -2.84 -4.74 -9.47
CA ASN A 44 -2.26 -5.56 -10.54
C ASN A 44 -0.99 -4.98 -11.18
N GLU A 45 -0.30 -4.04 -10.51
CA GLU A 45 1.01 -3.57 -10.92
C GLU A 45 2.11 -4.55 -10.48
N MET A 46 3.19 -4.63 -11.25
CA MET A 46 4.39 -5.36 -10.82
C MET A 46 5.21 -4.52 -9.84
N LYS A 47 5.66 -5.14 -8.74
CA LYS A 47 6.57 -4.54 -7.76
C LYS A 47 7.83 -4.00 -8.43
N LYS A 48 8.26 -2.81 -8.01
CA LYS A 48 9.46 -2.11 -8.48
C LYS A 48 10.26 -1.54 -7.32
N THR A 49 11.57 -1.48 -7.49
CA THR A 49 12.49 -0.78 -6.60
C THR A 49 12.33 0.74 -6.74
N GLN A 50 12.76 1.50 -5.73
CA GLN A 50 12.80 2.97 -5.81
C GLN A 50 13.61 3.47 -7.01
N LYS A 51 14.68 2.76 -7.40
CA LYS A 51 15.55 3.11 -8.53
C LYS A 51 14.81 2.93 -9.86
N GLU A 52 14.05 1.86 -10.01
CA GLU A 52 13.22 1.62 -11.20
C GLU A 52 12.08 2.63 -11.32
N ILE A 53 11.41 2.93 -10.20
CA ILE A 53 10.36 3.95 -10.14
C ILE A 53 10.94 5.32 -10.49
N ALA A 54 12.11 5.66 -9.96
CA ALA A 54 12.81 6.90 -10.24
C ALA A 54 13.08 7.07 -11.75
N ARG A 55 13.63 6.02 -12.39
CA ARG A 55 13.81 5.98 -13.85
C ARG A 55 12.49 6.15 -14.60
N LYS A 56 11.44 5.42 -14.21
CA LYS A 56 10.13 5.49 -14.85
C LYS A 56 9.48 6.88 -14.75
N LEU A 57 9.67 7.57 -13.63
CA LEU A 57 9.03 8.86 -13.34
C LEU A 57 9.91 10.08 -13.67
N GLY A 58 11.14 9.87 -14.17
CA GLY A 58 12.06 10.97 -14.49
C GLY A 58 12.46 11.82 -13.28
N ILE A 59 12.59 11.21 -12.10
CA ILE A 59 12.97 11.91 -10.86
C ILE A 59 14.07 11.16 -10.10
N SER A 60 14.69 11.82 -9.12
CA SER A 60 15.71 11.17 -8.29
C SER A 60 15.13 10.07 -7.41
N ARG A 61 15.93 9.01 -7.17
CA ARG A 61 15.61 7.94 -6.21
C ARG A 61 15.29 8.49 -4.82
N SER A 62 16.05 9.49 -4.36
CA SER A 62 15.79 10.15 -3.08
C SER A 62 14.43 10.85 -3.06
N TYR A 63 13.97 11.42 -4.18
CA TYR A 63 12.64 12.01 -4.23
C TYR A 63 11.53 10.95 -4.18
N VAL A 64 11.70 9.81 -4.87
CA VAL A 64 10.79 8.65 -4.73
C VAL A 64 10.72 8.20 -3.28
N SER A 65 11.86 8.07 -2.60
CA SER A 65 11.90 7.69 -1.18
C SER A 65 11.14 8.67 -0.28
N ARG A 66 11.27 9.98 -0.52
CA ARG A 66 10.49 10.99 0.23
C ARG A 66 8.99 10.85 0.00
N ILE A 67 8.56 10.60 -1.24
CA ILE A 67 7.14 10.39 -1.58
C ILE A 67 6.62 9.13 -0.88
N GLU A 68 7.36 8.02 -0.97
CA GLU A 68 7.02 6.75 -0.30
C GLU A 68 6.87 6.94 1.21
N LYS A 69 7.85 7.56 1.88
CA LYS A 69 7.80 7.81 3.32
C LYS A 69 6.60 8.66 3.73
N ARG A 70 6.31 9.72 2.96
CA ARG A 70 5.15 10.59 3.21
C ARG A 70 3.83 9.83 3.06
N ALA A 71 3.69 9.04 2.00
CA ALA A 71 2.49 8.26 1.73
C ALA A 71 2.26 7.20 2.83
N LEU A 72 3.30 6.44 3.21
CA LEU A 72 3.22 5.46 4.30
C LEU A 72 2.84 6.12 5.64
N ASN A 73 3.43 7.27 5.97
CA ASN A 73 3.10 8.00 7.19
C ASN A 73 1.62 8.44 7.23
N LYS A 74 1.03 8.82 6.09
CA LYS A 74 -0.40 9.14 6.01
C LYS A 74 -1.26 7.91 6.28
N LEU A 75 -0.97 6.80 5.60
CA LEU A 75 -1.70 5.54 5.78
C LEU A 75 -1.62 5.03 7.22
N VAL A 76 -0.44 5.08 7.85
CA VAL A 76 -0.26 4.68 9.26
C VAL A 76 -1.08 5.57 10.20
N LYS A 77 -1.13 6.88 9.96
CA LYS A 77 -1.96 7.80 10.78
C LYS A 77 -3.44 7.49 10.62
N GLU A 78 -3.91 7.32 9.39
CA GLU A 78 -5.31 6.99 9.09
C GLU A 78 -5.71 5.61 9.62
N TYR A 79 -4.79 4.64 9.65
CA TYR A 79 -5.07 3.32 10.19
C TYR A 79 -5.14 3.34 11.73
N LYS A 80 -4.23 4.08 12.38
CA LYS A 80 -4.25 4.26 13.84
C LYS A 80 -5.49 5.02 14.33
N ALA A 81 -5.95 6.03 13.58
CA ALA A 81 -7.11 6.81 13.95
C ALA A 81 -8.42 6.01 13.98
N GLU A 82 -8.47 4.85 13.31
CA GLU A 82 -9.66 3.98 13.29
C GLU A 82 -9.62 2.87 14.35
N GLY A 83 -8.50 2.73 15.08
CA GLY A 83 -8.35 1.79 16.19
C GLY A 83 -8.50 2.43 17.57
N CYS A 84 -9.02 3.67 17.63
CA CYS A 84 -9.35 4.39 18.85
C CYS A 84 -10.86 4.59 18.97
#